data_AF-A0A2T6LKF9-F1
#
_entry.id   AF-A0A2T6LKF9-F1
#
_cell.length_a   1.000
_cell.length_b   1.000
_cell.length_c   1.000
_cell.angle_alpha   90.00
_cell.angle_beta   90.00
_cell.angle_gamma   90.00
#
_symmetry.space_group_name_H-M   'P 1'
#
loop_
_entity.id
_entity.type
_entity.pdbx_description
1 polymer ?
#
loop_
_entity_poly.entity_id
_entity_poly.type
_entity_poly.pdbx_seq_one_letter_code
_entity_poly.pdbx_strand_id
1 'polypeptide(L)'
;MKTTRKRYSAEFKAKVAMEAIRGDLTLAELAAKHGVHHTMIGAWKRQAMDGMASLFDGGDQAAKASSEAEIEKLHAKIGQLLVERDFLARASGR
;
A
#
# COMPACT_ATOMS: atom_id res chain seq x y z
N MET A 1 -13.21 8.98 -25.77
CA MET A 1 -13.13 7.53 -25.43
C MET A 1 -12.33 7.40 -24.14
N LYS A 2 -12.91 6.87 -23.06
CA LYS A 2 -12.25 6.78 -21.75
C LYS A 2 -11.36 5.54 -21.73
N THR A 3 -10.04 5.69 -21.84
CA THR A 3 -9.11 4.57 -21.87
C THR A 3 -8.96 3.99 -20.45
N THR A 4 -9.62 2.87 -20.19
CA THR A 4 -9.52 2.17 -18.91
C THR A 4 -8.13 1.58 -18.76
N ARG A 5 -7.30 2.11 -17.84
CA ARG A 5 -5.97 1.56 -17.58
C ARG A 5 -6.08 0.11 -17.10
N LYS A 6 -5.35 -0.79 -17.76
CA LYS A 6 -5.20 -2.19 -17.35
C LYS A 6 -4.52 -2.22 -15.98
N ARG A 7 -5.17 -2.84 -14.99
CA ARG A 7 -4.61 -3.01 -13.64
C ARG A 7 -3.95 -4.39 -13.55
N TYR A 8 -2.75 -4.42 -13.00
CA TYR A 8 -1.99 -5.64 -12.73
C TYR A 8 -1.98 -5.92 -11.23
N SER A 9 -2.08 -7.19 -10.85
CA SER A 9 -2.01 -7.62 -9.44
C SER A 9 -0.61 -7.33 -8.86
N ALA A 10 -0.53 -7.16 -7.54
CA ALA A 10 0.73 -6.94 -6.85
C ALA A 10 1.72 -8.10 -7.06
N GLU A 11 1.22 -9.33 -6.99
CA GLU A 11 1.99 -10.56 -7.24
C GLU A 11 2.59 -10.59 -8.65
N PHE A 12 1.79 -10.21 -9.66
CA PHE A 12 2.27 -10.18 -11.04
C PHE A 12 3.38 -9.13 -11.23
N LYS A 13 3.20 -7.93 -10.66
CA LYS A 13 4.23 -6.89 -10.70
C LYS A 13 5.51 -7.34 -10.02
N ALA A 14 5.42 -8.01 -8.87
CA ALA A 14 6.56 -8.53 -8.13
C ALA A 14 7.31 -9.61 -8.94
N LYS A 15 6.58 -10.57 -9.54
CA LYS A 15 7.18 -11.61 -10.40
C LYS A 15 7.94 -11.01 -11.58
N VAL A 16 7.31 -10.08 -12.29
CA VAL A 16 7.91 -9.41 -13.46
C VAL A 16 9.11 -8.54 -13.04
N ALA A 17 9.02 -7.83 -11.91
CA ALA A 17 10.14 -7.06 -11.37
C ALA A 17 11.32 -7.96 -10.99
N MET A 18 11.08 -9.12 -10.36
CA MET A 18 12.12 -10.09 -10.01
C MET A 18 12.80 -10.67 -11.25
N GLU A 19 12.05 -11.04 -12.29
CA GLU A 19 12.62 -11.47 -13.58
C GLU A 19 13.48 -10.36 -14.20
N ALA A 20 13.04 -9.10 -14.11
CA ALA A 20 13.79 -7.94 -14.60
C ALA A 20 15.03 -7.58 -13.76
N ILE A 21 15.03 -7.90 -12.46
CA ILE A 21 16.19 -7.74 -11.57
C ILE A 21 17.22 -8.81 -11.87
N ARG A 22 16.78 -10.07 -12.05
CA ARG A 22 17.67 -11.19 -12.36
C ARG A 22 18.46 -10.98 -13.65
N GLY A 23 17.84 -10.37 -14.66
CA GLY A 23 18.51 -9.95 -15.88
C GLY A 23 18.70 -11.05 -16.93
N ASP A 24 18.08 -12.22 -16.76
CA ASP A 24 18.13 -13.34 -17.73
C ASP A 24 17.55 -12.97 -19.11
N LEU A 25 16.63 -11.99 -19.13
CA LEU A 25 15.93 -11.52 -20.32
C LEU A 25 15.97 -10.00 -20.36
N THR A 26 16.04 -9.43 -21.55
CA THR A 26 15.95 -7.98 -21.75
C THR A 26 14.55 -7.46 -21.43
N LEU A 27 14.43 -6.15 -21.12
CA LEU A 27 13.12 -5.55 -20.85
C LEU A 27 12.16 -5.67 -22.04
N ALA A 28 12.68 -5.73 -23.27
CA ALA A 28 11.89 -5.93 -24.49
C ALA A 28 11.35 -7.36 -24.60
N GLU A 29 12.15 -8.37 -24.24
CA GLU A 29 11.72 -9.77 -24.22
C GLU A 29 10.73 -10.04 -23.09
N LEU A 30 10.93 -9.47 -21.90
CA LEU A 30 9.91 -9.53 -20.84
C LEU A 30 8.61 -8.84 -21.27
N ALA A 31 8.71 -7.74 -22.00
CA ALA A 31 7.55 -7.03 -22.50
C ALA A 31 6.72 -7.90 -23.46
N ALA A 32 7.39 -8.62 -24.37
CA ALA A 32 6.76 -9.58 -25.26
C ALA A 32 6.18 -10.79 -24.50
N LYS A 33 6.94 -11.36 -23.56
CA LYS A 33 6.54 -12.54 -22.77
C LYS A 33 5.30 -12.30 -21.91
N HIS A 34 5.23 -11.14 -21.25
CA HIS A 34 4.18 -10.82 -20.29
C HIS A 34 3.07 -9.92 -20.87
N GLY A 35 3.22 -9.45 -22.10
CA GLY A 35 2.28 -8.51 -22.74
C GLY A 35 2.19 -7.17 -22.01
N VAL A 36 3.33 -6.69 -21.48
CA VAL A 36 3.46 -5.48 -20.66
C VAL A 36 4.45 -4.54 -21.35
N HIS A 37 4.14 -3.24 -21.43
CA HIS A 37 5.09 -2.28 -21.98
C HIS A 37 6.40 -2.23 -21.18
N HIS A 38 7.56 -2.26 -21.85
CA HIS A 38 8.89 -2.30 -21.24
C HIS A 38 9.12 -1.17 -20.20
N THR A 39 8.58 0.04 -20.42
CA THR A 39 8.62 1.14 -19.45
C THR A 39 7.96 0.80 -18.11
N MET A 40 6.83 0.06 -18.13
CA MET A 40 6.16 -0.38 -16.89
C MET A 40 7.01 -1.40 -16.14
N ILE A 41 7.67 -2.30 -16.86
CA ILE A 41 8.58 -3.29 -16.28
C ILE A 41 9.76 -2.59 -15.61
N GLY A 42 10.35 -1.58 -16.28
CA GLY A 42 11.40 -0.74 -15.70
C GLY A 42 10.93 0.00 -14.44
N ALA A 43 9.71 0.54 -14.44
CA ALA A 43 9.13 1.18 -13.27
C ALA A 43 8.93 0.20 -12.10
N TRP A 44 8.44 -1.02 -12.36
CA TRP A 44 8.27 -2.04 -11.31
C TRP A 44 9.60 -2.55 -10.79
N LYS A 45 10.61 -2.71 -11.65
CA LYS A 45 11.99 -3.03 -11.25
C LYS A 45 12.51 -2.00 -10.26
N ARG A 46 12.37 -0.70 -10.59
CA ARG A 46 12.79 0.40 -9.70
C ARG A 46 12.02 0.40 -8.39
N GLN A 47 10.70 0.30 -8.44
CA GLN A 47 9.85 0.25 -7.25
C GLN A 47 10.22 -0.93 -6.33
N ALA A 48 10.53 -2.10 -6.91
CA ALA A 48 10.97 -3.26 -6.16
C ALA A 48 12.33 -3.01 -5.48
N MET A 49 13.32 -2.45 -6.18
CA MET A 49 14.63 -2.13 -5.60
C MET A 49 14.54 -1.08 -4.49
N ASP A 50 13.80 0.01 -4.72
CA ASP A 50 13.64 1.09 -3.75
C ASP A 50 12.88 0.63 -2.50
N GLY A 51 11.86 -0.21 -2.67
CA GLY A 51 11.06 -0.77 -1.56
C GLY A 51 11.74 -1.93 -0.82
N MET A 52 12.68 -2.64 -1.45
CA MET A 52 13.30 -3.85 -0.89
C MET A 52 14.06 -3.57 0.40
N ALA A 53 14.79 -2.45 0.48
CA ALA A 53 15.51 -2.07 1.71
C ALA A 53 14.57 -1.91 2.91
N SER A 54 13.38 -1.31 2.69
CA SER A 54 12.40 -1.08 3.77
C SER A 54 11.79 -2.37 4.34
N LEU A 55 11.81 -3.47 3.57
CA LEU A 55 11.37 -4.78 4.03
C LEU A 55 12.35 -5.39 5.03
N PHE A 56 13.65 -5.08 4.90
CA PHE A 56 14.69 -5.56 5.81
C PHE A 56 14.86 -4.65 7.03
N ASP A 57 14.52 -3.37 6.91
CA ASP A 57 14.56 -2.39 8.01
C ASP A 57 13.33 -2.45 8.95
N GLY A 58 12.37 -3.34 8.66
CA GLY A 58 11.14 -3.45 9.46
C GLY A 58 10.20 -2.25 9.34
N GLY A 59 10.37 -1.42 8.29
CA GLY A 59 9.58 -0.18 8.10
C GLY A 59 8.07 -0.41 8.04
N ASP A 60 7.63 -1.58 7.57
CA ASP A 60 6.21 -1.97 7.56
C ASP A 60 5.64 -2.16 8.98
N GLN A 61 6.47 -2.61 9.93
CA GLN A 61 6.08 -2.76 11.33
C GLN A 61 5.99 -1.40 12.03
N ALA A 62 6.91 -0.48 11.72
CA ALA A 62 6.88 0.89 12.26
C ALA A 62 5.66 1.67 11.74
N ALA A 63 5.32 1.53 10.45
CA ALA A 63 4.13 2.15 9.86
C ALA A 63 2.83 1.56 10.44
N LYS A 64 2.75 0.24 10.62
CA LYS A 64 1.61 -0.43 11.28
C LYS A 64 1.45 0.00 12.73
N ALA A 65 2.54 0.05 13.50
CA ALA A 65 2.51 0.48 14.89
C ALA A 65 2.05 1.95 15.04
N SER A 66 2.49 2.84 14.14
CA SER A 66 2.00 4.22 14.11
C SER A 66 0.50 4.29 13.81
N SER A 67 0.02 3.46 12.88
CA SER A 67 -1.39 3.41 12.53
C SER A 67 -2.25 2.83 13.66
N GLU A 68 -1.78 1.80 14.36
CA GLU A 68 -2.46 1.25 15.55
C GLU A 68 -2.55 2.27 16.68
N ALA A 69 -1.48 3.00 16.95
CA ALA A 69 -1.47 4.06 17.96
C ALA A 69 -2.44 5.20 17.63
N GLU A 70 -2.63 5.52 16.35
CA GLU A 70 -3.61 6.51 15.91
C GLU A 70 -5.05 5.98 16.04
N ILE A 71 -5.27 4.71 15.68
CA ILE A 71 -6.57 4.04 15.86
C ILE A 71 -6.98 4.01 17.34
N GLU A 72 -6.05 3.69 18.24
CA GLU A 72 -6.32 3.68 19.69
C GLU A 72 -6.73 5.07 20.20
N LYS A 73 -6.03 6.12 19.78
CA LYS A 73 -6.37 7.51 20.13
C LYS A 73 -7.75 7.90 19.64
N LEU A 74 -8.09 7.51 18.40
CA LEU A 74 -9.41 7.79 17.82
C LEU A 74 -10.52 7.03 18.57
N HIS A 75 -10.31 5.75 18.91
CA HIS A 75 -11.24 4.97 19.71
C HIS A 75 -11.46 5.58 21.10
N ALA A 76 -10.38 6.03 21.78
CA ALA A 76 -10.49 6.73 23.05
C ALA A 76 -11.32 8.02 22.92
N LYS A 77 -11.11 8.80 21.85
CA LYS A 77 -11.88 10.02 21.58
C LYS A 77 -13.36 9.75 21.33
N ILE A 78 -13.67 8.69 20.59
CA ILE A 78 -15.06 8.24 20.37
C ILE A 78 -15.71 7.89 21.71
N GLY A 79 -15.02 7.15 22.58
CA GLY A 79 -15.50 6.82 23.93
C GLY A 79 -15.76 8.06 24.78
N GLN A 80 -14.84 9.03 24.78
CA GLN A 80 -15.01 10.31 25.48
C GLN A 80 -16.26 11.06 24.97
N LEU A 81 -16.41 11.20 23.65
CA LEU A 81 -17.54 11.88 23.05
C LEU A 81 -18.87 11.18 23.34
N LEU A 82 -18.87 9.84 23.41
CA LEU A 82 -20.03 9.04 23.81
C LEU A 82 -20.49 9.38 25.23
N VAL A 83 -19.56 9.42 26.18
CA VAL A 83 -19.84 9.77 27.58
C VAL A 83 -20.33 11.22 27.71
N GLU A 84 -19.66 12.16 27.04
CA GLU A 84 -20.05 13.57 27.04
C GLU A 84 -21.46 13.76 26.47
N ARG A 85 -21.77 13.11 25.35
CA ARG A 85 -23.10 13.12 24.74
C ARG A 85 -24.15 12.57 25.69
N ASP A 86 -23.90 11.42 26.32
CA ASP A 86 -24.87 10.78 27.22
C ASP A 86 -25.11 11.61 28.48
N PHE A 87 -24.06 12.24 28.99
CA PHE A 87 -24.17 13.21 30.08
C PHE A 87 -25.04 14.40 29.68
N LEU A 88 -24.76 15.02 28.53
CA LEU A 88 -25.51 16.17 28.04
C LEU A 88 -26.98 15.82 27.76
N ALA A 89 -27.26 14.67 27.13
CA ALA A 89 -28.62 14.21 26.87
C ALA A 89 -29.42 13.98 28.16
N ARG A 90 -28.78 13.45 29.20
CA ARG A 90 -29.40 13.29 30.53
C ARG A 90 -29.61 14.63 31.25
N ALA A 91 -28.73 15.59 31.05
CA ALA A 91 -28.80 16.91 31.67
C ALA A 91 -29.83 17.84 30.99
N SER A 92 -29.97 17.74 29.66
CA SER A 92 -30.88 18.58 28.86
C SER A 92 -32.30 18.03 28.74
N GLY A 93 -32.52 16.74 29.05
CA GLY A 93 -33.85 16.12 29.07
C GLY A 93 -34.67 16.40 30.34
N ARG A 94 -34.42 17.51 31.03
CA ARG A 94 -35.13 17.94 32.24
C ARG A 94 -35.92 19.23 31.99
#